data_AF-A0A968LT08-F1
#
_entry.id   AF-A0A968LT08-F1
#
_cell.length_a   1.000
_cell.length_b   1.000
_cell.length_c   1.000
_cell.angle_alpha   90.00
_cell.angle_beta   90.00
_cell.angle_gamma   90.00
#
_symmetry.space_group_name_H-M   'P 1'
#
loop_
_entity.id
_entity.type
_entity.pdbx_description
1 polymer ?
#
loop_
_entity_poly.entity_id
_entity_poly.type
_entity_poly.pdbx_seq_one_letter_code
_entity_poly.pdbx_strand_id
1 'polypeptide(L)'
;MDNVASIIQGYAQGYFLMADEYGELGWYSSRQRTLIPLDDRFRYPTSLRRSLNQGRFTVAINRDFRAVCEGCANRETTWISSDLKEIYFELYQAGWAHSFETWQGDRLAGGILGIAIKGLFIGESMFYRIPEGSKVAMVKIVEHLRKRGFVLFDAQLQNPHLERFGSYVIENVEYQKLLQKALARPCILGNLKFLIQKTDKKEKGLRVYQYSTRSRKRGSLLFFYKRSLTVPLTNQFNPYQ
;
A
#
# COMPACT_ATOMS: atom_id res chain seq x y z
N MET A 1 -5.15 5.95 19.89
CA MET A 1 -5.34 5.19 18.65
C MET A 1 -6.23 6.01 17.76
N ASP A 2 -5.71 6.41 16.60
CA ASP A 2 -6.49 7.10 15.58
C ASP A 2 -7.64 6.19 15.14
N ASN A 3 -8.85 6.72 14.98
CA ASN A 3 -9.99 5.95 14.49
C ASN A 3 -9.70 5.49 13.06
N VAL A 4 -10.06 4.24 12.69
CA VAL A 4 -9.99 3.68 11.33
C VAL A 4 -10.35 4.70 10.25
N ALA A 5 -11.42 5.48 10.45
CA ALA A 5 -11.86 6.51 9.50
C ALA A 5 -10.78 7.58 9.25
N SER A 6 -10.14 8.07 10.32
CA SER A 6 -9.07 9.06 10.29
C SER A 6 -7.82 8.52 9.56
N ILE A 7 -7.50 7.24 9.74
CA ILE A 7 -6.39 6.59 9.05
C ILE A 7 -6.67 6.48 7.55
N ILE A 8 -7.86 6.01 7.17
CA ILE A 8 -8.27 5.92 5.76
C ILE A 8 -8.32 7.29 5.10
N GLN A 9 -8.71 8.34 5.83
CA GLN A 9 -8.64 9.71 5.33
C GLN A 9 -7.20 10.14 5.04
N GLY A 10 -6.23 9.78 5.90
CA GLY A 10 -4.81 10.02 5.65
C GLY A 10 -4.33 9.36 4.35
N TYR A 11 -4.67 8.08 4.15
CA TYR A 11 -4.36 7.36 2.91
C TYR A 11 -5.06 7.95 1.69
N ALA A 12 -6.32 8.36 1.81
CA ALA A 12 -7.08 9.02 0.74
C ALA A 12 -6.53 10.42 0.36
N GLN A 13 -5.72 11.04 1.23
CA GLN A 13 -4.98 12.27 0.93
C GLN A 13 -3.59 11.99 0.33
N GLY A 14 -3.20 10.72 0.24
CA GLY A 14 -1.90 10.30 -0.28
C GLY A 14 -0.79 10.24 0.76
N TYR A 15 -1.12 10.27 2.04
CA TYR A 15 -0.16 9.95 3.10
C TYR A 15 -0.06 8.44 3.29
N PHE A 16 1.02 7.99 3.93
CA PHE A 16 1.21 6.59 4.32
C PHE A 16 1.90 6.51 5.67
N LEU A 17 1.60 5.47 6.45
CA LEU A 17 2.18 5.24 7.76
C LEU A 17 3.50 4.49 7.65
N MET A 18 4.47 4.90 8.46
CA MET A 18 5.71 4.16 8.70
C MET A 18 6.11 4.31 10.17
N ALA A 19 6.79 3.31 10.71
CA ALA A 19 7.57 3.46 11.92
C ALA A 19 9.00 3.86 11.59
N ASP A 20 9.60 4.69 12.42
CA ASP A 20 11.04 4.97 12.36
C ASP A 20 11.88 3.86 13.02
N GLU A 21 13.19 4.10 13.14
CA GLU A 21 14.14 3.13 13.74
C GLU A 21 13.88 2.84 15.23
N TYR A 22 13.17 3.73 15.93
CA TYR A 22 12.76 3.56 17.32
C TYR A 22 11.37 2.94 17.46
N GLY A 23 10.70 2.67 16.33
CA GLY A 23 9.35 2.14 16.29
C GLY A 23 8.25 3.21 16.40
N GLU A 24 8.60 4.50 16.39
CA GLU A 24 7.63 5.59 16.50
C GLU A 24 6.87 5.77 15.18
N LEU A 25 5.53 5.75 15.25
CA LEU A 25 4.66 5.90 14.08
C LEU A 25 4.54 7.34 13.61
N GLY A 26 4.65 7.53 12.30
CA GLY A 26 4.44 8.82 11.65
C GLY A 26 3.69 8.70 10.32
N TRP A 27 3.03 9.80 9.95
CA TRP A 27 2.48 10.00 8.60
C TRP A 27 3.52 10.62 7.69
N TYR A 28 3.71 10.00 6.53
CA TYR A 28 4.69 10.40 5.53
C TYR A 28 4.01 10.71 4.19
N SER A 29 4.66 11.56 3.41
CA SER A 29 4.38 11.75 1.99
C SER A 29 5.68 11.86 1.22
N SER A 30 5.61 11.61 -0.08
CA SER A 30 6.74 11.76 -0.99
C SER A 30 6.44 12.84 -2.03
N ARG A 31 7.47 13.61 -2.40
CA ARG A 31 7.37 14.57 -3.53
C ARG A 31 7.22 13.86 -4.87
N GLN A 32 7.79 12.66 -4.98
CA GLN A 32 7.74 11.80 -6.14
C GLN A 32 7.10 10.47 -5.75
N ARG A 33 6.06 10.04 -6.47
CA ARG A 33 5.33 8.82 -6.16
C ARG A 33 5.65 7.73 -7.17
N THR A 34 5.88 6.52 -6.67
CA THR A 34 6.10 5.35 -7.52
C THR A 34 4.81 4.60 -7.71
N LEU A 35 4.46 4.31 -8.96
CA LEU A 35 3.25 3.58 -9.32
C LEU A 35 3.60 2.29 -10.06
N ILE A 36 2.76 1.27 -9.91
CA ILE A 36 2.76 0.08 -10.75
C ILE A 36 1.77 0.27 -11.90
N PRO A 37 2.15 0.07 -13.18
CA PRO A 37 1.23 0.26 -14.28
C PRO A 37 0.07 -0.74 -14.25
N LEU A 38 -1.15 -0.23 -14.43
CA LEU A 38 -2.35 -1.04 -14.66
C LEU A 38 -2.71 -1.12 -16.16
N ASP A 39 -1.77 -0.78 -17.05
CA ASP A 39 -1.88 -0.82 -18.51
C ASP A 39 -0.73 -1.62 -19.17
N ASP A 40 -0.58 -1.53 -20.48
CA ASP A 40 0.39 -2.31 -21.25
C ASP A 40 1.87 -2.03 -20.91
N ARG A 41 2.16 -1.02 -20.07
CA ARG A 41 3.52 -0.78 -19.56
C ARG A 41 3.94 -1.79 -18.49
N PHE A 42 2.98 -2.48 -17.85
CA PHE A 42 3.31 -3.53 -16.89
C PHE A 42 3.99 -4.69 -17.61
N ARG A 43 5.13 -5.08 -17.07
CA ARG A 43 5.98 -6.12 -17.65
C ARG A 43 6.56 -6.97 -16.53
N TYR A 44 7.14 -8.10 -16.87
CA TYR A 44 7.89 -8.90 -15.91
C TYR A 44 8.90 -9.77 -16.68
N PRO A 45 9.96 -10.27 -16.01
CA PRO A 45 10.97 -11.10 -16.67
C PRO A 45 10.35 -12.34 -17.33
N THR A 46 10.83 -12.70 -18.53
CA THR A 46 10.34 -13.88 -19.27
C THR A 46 10.51 -15.18 -18.49
N SER A 47 11.51 -15.28 -17.62
CA SER A 47 11.70 -16.43 -16.72
C SER A 47 10.52 -16.66 -15.76
N LEU A 48 9.83 -15.60 -15.33
CA LEU A 48 8.65 -15.70 -14.46
C LEU A 48 7.45 -16.31 -15.21
N ARG A 49 7.38 -16.14 -16.54
CA ARG A 49 6.33 -16.72 -17.38
C ARG A 49 6.27 -18.24 -17.25
N ARG A 50 7.42 -18.90 -17.11
CA ARG A 50 7.48 -20.35 -16.87
C ARG A 50 6.80 -20.73 -15.55
N SER A 51 7.09 -19.99 -14.48
CA SER A 51 6.47 -20.23 -13.16
C SER A 51 4.96 -20.00 -13.17
N LEU A 52 4.49 -18.99 -13.89
CA LEU A 52 3.06 -18.71 -14.07
C LEU A 52 2.36 -19.83 -14.87
N ASN A 53 2.95 -20.27 -15.97
CA ASN A 53 2.36 -21.29 -16.85
C ASN A 53 2.32 -22.69 -16.22
N GLN A 54 3.24 -22.99 -15.32
CA GLN A 54 3.28 -24.30 -14.64
C GLN A 54 2.15 -24.50 -13.63
N GLY A 55 1.42 -23.45 -13.26
CA GLY A 55 0.33 -23.56 -12.29
C GLY A 55 0.76 -24.04 -10.90
N ARG A 56 2.07 -23.96 -10.58
CA ARG A 56 2.62 -24.42 -9.29
C ARG A 56 2.19 -23.58 -8.09
N PHE A 57 1.61 -22.41 -8.35
CA PHE A 57 1.17 -21.47 -7.35
C PHE A 57 -0.32 -21.18 -7.50
N THR A 58 -1.04 -21.15 -6.39
CA THR A 58 -2.41 -20.64 -6.30
C THR A 58 -2.41 -19.31 -5.57
N VAL A 59 -3.39 -18.44 -5.87
CA VAL A 59 -3.54 -17.16 -5.18
C VAL A 59 -4.80 -17.12 -4.33
N ALA A 60 -4.75 -16.36 -3.24
CA ALA A 60 -5.90 -16.07 -2.40
C ALA A 60 -5.90 -14.59 -2.00
N ILE A 61 -7.05 -14.13 -1.50
CA ILE A 61 -7.18 -12.83 -0.87
C ILE A 61 -7.72 -13.08 0.53
N ASN A 62 -7.09 -12.47 1.53
CA ASN A 62 -7.53 -12.52 2.93
C ASN A 62 -7.61 -13.94 3.52
N ARG A 63 -6.86 -14.91 2.97
CA ARG A 63 -6.80 -16.29 3.54
C ARG A 63 -5.99 -16.32 4.83
N ASP A 64 -4.90 -15.56 4.90
CA ASP A 64 -4.06 -15.48 6.11
C ASP A 64 -3.38 -14.11 6.21
N PHE A 65 -4.18 -13.11 6.62
CA PHE A 65 -3.72 -11.73 6.72
C PHE A 65 -2.55 -11.55 7.69
N ARG A 66 -2.64 -12.18 8.87
CA ARG A 66 -1.61 -12.06 9.90
C ARG A 66 -0.29 -12.66 9.41
N ALA A 67 -0.28 -13.83 8.79
CA ALA A 67 0.97 -14.41 8.28
C ALA A 67 1.61 -13.55 7.17
N VAL A 68 0.82 -12.86 6.36
CA VAL A 68 1.33 -11.93 5.34
C VAL A 68 1.91 -10.68 5.97
N CYS A 69 1.22 -10.07 6.94
CA CYS A 69 1.71 -8.92 7.67
C CYS A 69 3.03 -9.25 8.40
N GLU A 70 3.10 -10.39 9.07
CA GLU A 70 4.32 -10.87 9.73
C GLU A 70 5.44 -11.18 8.71
N GLY A 71 5.10 -11.79 7.57
CA GLY A 71 6.04 -12.02 6.48
C GLY A 71 6.64 -10.73 5.93
N CYS A 72 5.83 -9.67 5.81
CA CYS A 72 6.26 -8.35 5.39
C CYS A 72 7.13 -7.63 6.42
N ALA A 73 6.85 -7.82 7.72
CA ALA A 73 7.60 -7.24 8.81
C ALA A 73 8.94 -7.94 9.08
N ASN A 74 9.08 -9.22 8.71
CA ASN A 74 10.27 -10.02 8.96
C ASN A 74 11.43 -9.67 8.01
N ARG A 75 12.11 -8.55 8.28
CA ARG A 75 13.28 -8.05 7.54
C ARG A 75 14.27 -7.44 8.53
N GLU A 76 15.57 -7.43 8.18
CA GLU A 76 16.62 -6.81 9.00
C GLU A 76 16.34 -5.33 9.30
N THR A 77 15.76 -4.60 8.34
CA THR A 77 15.26 -3.24 8.52
C THR A 77 13.82 -3.18 8.04
N THR A 78 12.91 -2.78 8.93
CA THR A 78 11.48 -2.72 8.68
C THR A 78 10.88 -1.46 9.28
N TRP A 79 9.91 -0.89 8.58
CA TRP A 79 9.06 0.21 9.06
C TRP A 79 7.73 -0.29 9.62
N ILE A 80 7.54 -1.62 9.66
CA ILE A 80 6.33 -2.26 10.19
C ILE A 80 6.59 -2.66 11.64
N SER A 81 6.41 -1.69 12.55
CA SER A 81 6.46 -1.93 14.00
C SER A 81 5.26 -2.76 14.47
N SER A 82 5.33 -3.28 15.69
CA SER A 82 4.19 -4.00 16.31
C SER A 82 2.91 -3.17 16.31
N ASP A 83 2.99 -1.87 16.61
CA ASP A 83 1.84 -0.96 16.57
C ASP A 83 1.26 -0.82 15.16
N LEU A 84 2.13 -0.75 14.13
CA LEU A 84 1.65 -0.68 12.74
C LEU A 84 0.97 -1.98 12.31
N LYS A 85 1.42 -3.14 12.79
CA LYS A 85 0.75 -4.42 12.52
C LYS A 85 -0.67 -4.44 13.09
N GLU A 86 -0.86 -3.95 14.31
CA GLU A 86 -2.19 -3.88 14.92
C GLU A 86 -3.09 -2.89 14.17
N ILE A 87 -2.57 -1.74 13.74
CA ILE A 87 -3.30 -0.82 12.84
C ILE A 87 -3.72 -1.53 11.55
N TYR A 88 -2.82 -2.23 10.87
CA TYR A 88 -3.18 -2.98 9.66
C TYR A 88 -4.23 -4.05 9.95
N PHE A 89 -4.18 -4.71 11.11
CA PHE A 89 -5.19 -5.69 11.50
C PHE A 89 -6.57 -5.04 11.74
N GLU A 90 -6.63 -3.89 12.41
CA GLU A 90 -7.87 -3.12 12.58
C GLU A 90 -8.44 -2.68 11.23
N LEU A 91 -7.58 -2.19 10.32
CA LEU A 91 -7.98 -1.83 8.96
C LEU A 91 -8.49 -3.06 8.17
N TYR A 92 -7.90 -4.23 8.39
CA TYR A 92 -8.34 -5.48 7.77
C TYR A 92 -9.72 -5.89 8.30
N GLN A 93 -9.93 -5.83 9.61
CA GLN A 93 -11.24 -6.11 10.21
C GLN A 93 -12.32 -5.15 9.72
N ALA A 94 -11.94 -3.89 9.45
CA ALA A 94 -12.81 -2.88 8.88
C ALA A 94 -12.98 -2.98 7.35
N GLY A 95 -12.30 -3.92 6.68
CA GLY A 95 -12.44 -4.20 5.25
C GLY A 95 -11.60 -3.31 4.33
N TRP A 96 -10.65 -2.53 4.86
CA TRP A 96 -9.79 -1.64 4.09
C TRP A 96 -8.42 -2.23 3.76
N ALA A 97 -7.82 -2.95 4.71
CA ALA A 97 -6.55 -3.64 4.47
C ALA A 97 -6.80 -5.07 3.98
N HIS A 98 -5.92 -5.53 3.11
CA HIS A 98 -6.01 -6.82 2.46
C HIS A 98 -4.65 -7.49 2.37
N SER A 99 -4.67 -8.81 2.48
CA SER A 99 -3.56 -9.66 2.09
C SER A 99 -3.87 -10.30 0.74
N PHE A 100 -2.90 -10.29 -0.15
CA PHE A 100 -2.93 -11.04 -1.40
C PHE A 100 -1.85 -12.12 -1.34
N GLU A 101 -2.25 -13.37 -1.24
CA GLU A 101 -1.34 -14.47 -0.94
C GLU A 101 -1.03 -15.31 -2.16
N THR A 102 0.20 -15.81 -2.23
CA THR A 102 0.61 -16.88 -3.14
C THR A 102 0.93 -18.12 -2.33
N TRP A 103 0.40 -19.27 -2.74
CA TRP A 103 0.55 -20.56 -2.05
C TRP A 103 1.14 -21.60 -2.99
N GLN A 104 2.03 -22.46 -2.48
CA GLN A 104 2.49 -23.67 -3.15
C GLN A 104 2.01 -24.88 -2.33
N GLY A 105 0.94 -25.54 -2.79
CA GLY A 105 0.17 -26.44 -1.92
C GLY A 105 -0.35 -25.68 -0.71
N ASP A 106 -0.10 -26.21 0.49
CA ASP A 106 -0.51 -25.58 1.76
C ASP A 106 0.52 -24.61 2.35
N ARG A 107 1.62 -24.35 1.62
CA ARG A 107 2.69 -23.47 2.10
C ARG A 107 2.52 -22.05 1.56
N LEU A 108 2.49 -21.08 2.46
CA LEU A 108 2.51 -19.65 2.10
C LEU A 108 3.85 -19.31 1.43
N ALA A 109 3.82 -19.16 0.11
CA ALA A 109 4.99 -18.92 -0.73
C ALA A 109 5.43 -17.46 -0.72
N GLY A 110 4.48 -16.54 -0.50
CA GLY A 110 4.70 -15.09 -0.43
C GLY A 110 3.39 -14.34 -0.47
N GLY A 111 3.45 -13.02 -0.51
CA GLY A 111 2.25 -12.20 -0.60
C GLY A 111 2.53 -10.71 -0.64
N ILE A 112 1.45 -9.94 -0.79
CA ILE A 112 1.41 -8.49 -0.77
C ILE A 112 0.42 -8.07 0.32
N LEU A 113 0.87 -7.16 1.19
CA LEU A 113 0.02 -6.42 2.11
C LEU A 113 -0.37 -5.11 1.42
N GLY A 114 -1.65 -4.77 1.43
CA GLY A 114 -2.10 -3.52 0.83
C GLY A 114 -3.41 -2.99 1.38
N ILE A 115 -3.73 -1.76 1.01
CA ILE A 115 -4.96 -1.06 1.39
C ILE A 115 -5.74 -0.74 0.11
N ALA A 116 -7.03 -1.03 0.09
CA ALA A 116 -7.91 -0.72 -1.03
C ALA A 116 -8.91 0.35 -0.63
N ILE A 117 -8.93 1.47 -1.36
CA ILE A 117 -9.88 2.56 -1.16
C ILE A 117 -10.48 2.91 -2.52
N LYS A 118 -11.71 2.49 -2.78
CA LYS A 118 -12.36 2.74 -4.07
C LYS A 118 -11.44 2.23 -5.21
N GLY A 119 -11.14 3.02 -6.23
CA GLY A 119 -10.25 2.66 -7.34
C GLY A 119 -8.75 2.76 -7.04
N LEU A 120 -8.35 3.03 -5.79
CA LEU A 120 -6.96 3.10 -5.33
C LEU A 120 -6.59 1.80 -4.61
N PHE A 121 -5.46 1.21 -5.00
CA PHE A 121 -4.80 0.16 -4.25
C PHE A 121 -3.39 0.63 -3.87
N ILE A 122 -3.05 0.55 -2.58
CA ILE A 122 -1.76 0.94 -2.03
C ILE A 122 -1.04 -0.34 -1.59
N GLY A 123 0.11 -0.64 -2.18
CA GLY A 123 0.92 -1.79 -1.82
C GLY A 123 1.87 -1.46 -0.66
N GLU A 124 1.42 -1.67 0.58
CA GLU A 124 2.21 -1.36 1.78
C GLU A 124 3.53 -2.14 1.86
N SER A 125 3.50 -3.43 1.54
CA SER A 125 4.71 -4.26 1.52
C SER A 125 4.46 -5.59 0.79
N MET A 126 5.54 -6.33 0.52
CA MET A 126 5.48 -7.67 -0.06
C MET A 126 6.57 -8.57 0.50
N PHE A 127 6.39 -9.88 0.49
CA PHE A 127 7.41 -10.83 0.97
C PHE A 127 7.33 -12.13 0.19
N TYR A 128 8.40 -12.92 0.26
CA TYR A 128 8.38 -14.31 -0.20
C TYR A 128 9.12 -15.21 0.78
N ARG A 129 8.71 -16.48 0.81
CA ARG A 129 9.38 -17.61 1.48
C ARG A 129 9.82 -18.68 0.49
N ILE A 130 9.15 -18.77 -0.66
CA ILE A 130 9.47 -19.69 -1.76
C ILE A 130 9.80 -18.84 -2.98
N PRO A 131 10.89 -19.13 -3.72
CA PRO A 131 11.28 -18.36 -4.91
C PRO A 131 10.11 -18.15 -5.87
N GLU A 132 10.06 -16.98 -6.48
CA GLU A 132 8.99 -16.49 -7.36
C GLU A 132 7.63 -16.21 -6.68
N GLY A 133 7.40 -16.59 -5.42
CA GLY A 133 6.09 -16.42 -4.75
C GLY A 133 5.57 -14.98 -4.74
N SER A 134 6.41 -14.01 -4.39
CA SER A 134 6.03 -12.58 -4.38
C SER A 134 5.89 -11.98 -5.78
N LYS A 135 6.64 -12.50 -6.76
CA LYS A 135 6.56 -12.03 -8.16
C LYS A 135 5.28 -12.53 -8.81
N VAL A 136 4.88 -13.76 -8.51
CA VAL A 136 3.55 -14.28 -8.90
C VAL A 136 2.46 -13.48 -8.22
N ALA A 137 2.61 -13.12 -6.93
CA ALA A 137 1.66 -12.24 -6.25
C ALA A 137 1.50 -10.90 -7.01
N MET A 138 2.62 -10.27 -7.38
CA MET A 138 2.63 -9.00 -8.12
C MET A 138 1.91 -9.10 -9.48
N VAL A 139 2.19 -10.14 -10.27
CA VAL A 139 1.51 -10.33 -11.56
C VAL A 139 0.01 -10.54 -11.36
N LYS A 140 -0.37 -11.41 -10.40
CA LYS A 140 -1.76 -11.78 -10.17
C LYS A 140 -2.59 -10.67 -9.53
N ILE A 141 -2.01 -9.83 -8.65
CA ILE A 141 -2.72 -8.66 -8.13
C ILE A 141 -2.94 -7.64 -9.25
N VAL A 142 -1.98 -7.40 -10.15
CA VAL A 142 -2.17 -6.47 -11.27
C VAL A 142 -3.27 -6.94 -12.22
N GLU A 143 -3.28 -8.23 -12.58
CA GLU A 143 -4.37 -8.84 -13.36
C GLU A 143 -5.73 -8.64 -12.66
N HIS A 144 -5.78 -8.85 -11.35
CA HIS A 144 -6.99 -8.72 -10.55
C HIS A 144 -7.49 -7.26 -10.46
N LEU A 145 -6.60 -6.32 -10.19
CA LEU A 145 -6.89 -4.88 -10.11
C LEU A 145 -7.45 -4.37 -11.44
N ARG A 146 -6.85 -4.75 -12.57
CA ARG A 146 -7.36 -4.43 -13.92
C ARG A 146 -8.77 -4.97 -14.13
N LYS A 147 -8.99 -6.24 -13.81
CA LYS A 147 -10.31 -6.88 -13.95
C LYS A 147 -11.38 -6.21 -13.09
N ARG A 148 -10.99 -5.64 -11.95
CA ARG A 148 -11.88 -4.90 -11.02
C ARG A 148 -11.98 -3.40 -11.32
N GLY A 149 -11.31 -2.91 -12.37
CA GLY A 149 -11.39 -1.51 -12.81
C GLY A 149 -10.64 -0.52 -11.92
N PHE A 150 -9.70 -0.98 -11.09
CA PHE A 150 -8.83 -0.07 -10.32
C PHE A 150 -8.02 0.81 -11.26
N VAL A 151 -7.78 2.05 -10.82
CA VAL A 151 -7.15 3.10 -11.63
C VAL A 151 -5.73 3.39 -11.18
N LEU A 152 -5.44 3.19 -9.89
CA LEU A 152 -4.18 3.58 -9.29
C LEU A 152 -3.64 2.46 -8.40
N PHE A 153 -2.43 1.98 -8.72
CA PHE A 153 -1.65 1.10 -7.85
C PHE A 153 -0.43 1.88 -7.34
N ASP A 154 -0.55 2.40 -6.13
CA ASP A 154 0.48 3.17 -5.42
C ASP A 154 1.48 2.22 -4.73
N ALA A 155 2.76 2.37 -5.07
CA ALA A 155 3.88 1.66 -4.45
C ALA A 155 4.80 2.61 -3.66
N GLN A 156 4.33 3.83 -3.40
CA GLN A 156 4.94 4.89 -2.59
C GLN A 156 6.33 5.31 -3.08
N LEU A 157 7.35 4.47 -2.83
CA LEU A 157 8.77 4.71 -3.07
C LEU A 157 9.35 3.70 -4.06
N GLN A 158 10.25 4.18 -4.91
CA GLN A 158 10.87 3.37 -5.95
C GLN A 158 11.90 2.43 -5.35
N ASN A 159 12.03 1.25 -5.94
CA ASN A 159 13.20 0.40 -5.72
C ASN A 159 13.49 -0.48 -6.96
N PRO A 160 14.73 -1.03 -7.07
CA PRO A 160 15.13 -1.84 -8.23
C PRO A 160 14.29 -3.11 -8.44
N HIS A 161 13.59 -3.61 -7.42
CA HIS A 161 12.71 -4.78 -7.58
C HIS A 161 11.45 -4.41 -8.36
N LEU A 162 10.84 -3.24 -8.07
CA LEU A 162 9.62 -2.77 -8.73
C LEU A 162 9.86 -2.33 -10.18
N GLU A 163 11.05 -1.83 -10.51
CA GLU A 163 11.41 -1.43 -11.88
C GLU A 163 11.28 -2.59 -12.88
N ARG A 164 11.56 -3.82 -12.41
CA ARG A 164 11.39 -5.05 -13.20
C ARG A 164 9.93 -5.28 -13.60
N PHE A 165 8.99 -4.70 -12.86
CA PHE A 165 7.56 -4.72 -13.14
C PHE A 165 7.06 -3.55 -13.99
N GLY A 166 7.97 -2.66 -14.42
CA GLY A 166 7.63 -1.44 -15.15
C GLY A 166 7.16 -0.31 -14.25
N SER A 167 7.50 -0.33 -12.96
CA SER A 167 7.18 0.79 -12.08
C SER A 167 7.70 2.10 -12.64
N TYR A 168 6.95 3.18 -12.42
CA TYR A 168 7.30 4.51 -12.89
C TYR A 168 7.06 5.55 -11.81
N VAL A 169 7.85 6.62 -11.87
CA VAL A 169 7.82 7.70 -10.88
C VAL A 169 7.13 8.91 -11.49
N ILE A 170 6.23 9.53 -10.72
CA ILE A 170 5.52 10.75 -11.11
C ILE A 170 5.64 11.83 -10.03
N GLU A 171 5.47 13.09 -10.43
CA GLU A 171 5.45 14.22 -9.50
C GLU A 171 4.13 14.29 -8.72
N ASN A 172 4.16 14.87 -7.53
CA ASN A 172 2.99 14.97 -6.65
C ASN A 172 1.74 15.57 -7.32
N VAL A 173 1.92 16.56 -8.22
CA VAL A 173 0.79 17.16 -8.94
C VAL A 173 0.06 16.16 -9.82
N GLU A 174 0.79 15.28 -10.51
CA GLU A 174 0.21 14.22 -11.33
C GLU A 174 -0.41 13.12 -10.46
N TYR A 175 0.27 12.77 -9.36
CA TYR A 175 -0.23 11.78 -8.41
C TYR A 175 -1.58 12.19 -7.83
N GLN A 176 -1.72 13.44 -7.39
CA GLN A 176 -2.98 13.94 -6.83
C GLN A 176 -4.13 13.89 -7.86
N LYS A 177 -3.85 14.16 -9.15
CA LYS A 177 -4.85 14.01 -10.23
C LYS A 177 -5.30 12.55 -10.39
N LEU A 178 -4.37 11.59 -10.37
CA LEU A 178 -4.69 10.16 -10.46
C LEU A 178 -5.41 9.66 -9.21
N LEU A 179 -5.01 10.14 -8.04
CA LEU A 179 -5.63 9.82 -6.76
C LEU A 179 -7.10 10.23 -6.74
N GLN A 180 -7.43 11.46 -7.15
CA GLN A 180 -8.82 11.91 -7.23
C GLN A 180 -9.64 11.07 -8.24
N LYS A 181 -9.06 10.72 -9.39
CA LYS A 181 -9.72 9.82 -10.35
C LYS A 181 -9.98 8.44 -9.76
N ALA A 182 -9.04 7.89 -9.00
CA ALA A 182 -9.19 6.60 -8.34
C ALA A 182 -10.27 6.63 -7.25
N LEU A 183 -10.31 7.69 -6.43
CA LEU A 183 -11.32 7.89 -5.39
C LEU A 183 -12.72 8.20 -5.93
N ALA A 184 -12.86 8.51 -7.22
CA ALA A 184 -14.15 8.64 -7.88
C ALA A 184 -14.71 7.30 -8.42
N ARG A 185 -13.92 6.21 -8.37
CA ARG A 185 -14.31 4.91 -8.94
C ARG A 185 -14.70 3.91 -7.86
N PRO A 186 -15.96 3.42 -7.80
CA PRO A 186 -16.39 2.48 -6.76
C PRO A 186 -15.91 1.06 -7.05
N CYS A 187 -14.60 0.81 -6.86
CA CYS A 187 -14.01 -0.53 -6.98
C CYS A 187 -13.92 -1.23 -5.63
N ILE A 188 -13.92 -2.57 -5.66
CA ILE A 188 -13.79 -3.43 -4.49
C ILE A 188 -12.77 -4.52 -4.80
N LEU A 189 -11.81 -4.73 -3.89
CA LEU A 189 -10.75 -5.72 -4.08
C LEU A 189 -11.24 -7.15 -3.86
N GLY A 190 -11.90 -7.42 -2.73
CA GLY A 190 -12.44 -8.74 -2.38
C GLY A 190 -13.88 -8.98 -2.85
N ASN A 191 -14.53 -9.99 -2.28
CA ASN A 191 -15.99 -10.11 -2.32
C ASN A 191 -16.58 -9.33 -1.14
N LEU A 192 -17.73 -8.68 -1.33
CA LEU A 192 -18.51 -8.02 -0.26
C LEU A 192 -18.93 -9.06 0.80
N LYS A 193 -18.07 -9.30 1.78
CA LYS A 193 -18.46 -9.73 3.12
C LYS A 193 -17.73 -8.80 4.06
N PHE A 194 -18.39 -8.40 5.13
CA PHE A 194 -17.99 -7.36 6.09
C PHE A 194 -18.35 -5.94 5.65
N LEU A 195 -19.58 -5.55 5.98
CA LEU A 195 -19.93 -4.18 6.31
C LEU A 195 -21.17 -4.22 7.21
N ILE A 196 -20.95 -3.97 8.50
CA ILE A 196 -21.74 -3.16 9.45
C ILE A 196 -21.02 -3.31 10.80
N GLN A 197 -20.24 -2.30 11.19
CA GLN A 197 -20.10 -1.97 12.61
C GLN A 197 -20.21 -0.46 12.76
N LYS A 198 -21.13 -0.06 13.65
CA LYS A 198 -21.37 1.32 14.08
C LYS A 198 -20.09 1.90 14.67
N THR A 199 -19.67 3.07 14.20
CA THR A 199 -18.70 3.91 14.91
C THR A 199 -19.37 5.18 15.37
N ASP A 200 -19.75 5.19 16.64
CA ASP A 200 -20.08 6.38 17.41
C ASP A 200 -18.88 6.65 18.32
N LYS A 201 -17.98 7.57 17.93
CA LYS A 201 -16.96 8.17 18.81
C LYS A 201 -16.21 9.33 18.13
N LYS A 202 -16.10 10.42 18.89
CA LYS A 202 -15.56 11.75 18.55
C LYS A 202 -14.16 11.73 17.91
N GLU A 203 -14.03 12.47 16.81
CA GLU A 203 -12.79 12.76 16.09
C GLU A 203 -11.84 13.65 16.91
N LYS A 204 -10.54 13.34 16.88
CA LYS A 204 -9.45 14.26 17.26
C LYS A 204 -8.39 14.20 16.14
N GLY A 205 -7.92 15.36 15.69
CA GLY A 205 -7.19 15.54 14.43
C GLY A 205 -5.79 14.90 14.36
N LEU A 206 -5.38 14.54 13.13
CA LEU A 206 -4.08 13.95 12.79
C LEU A 206 -2.94 14.98 12.76
N ARG A 207 -1.71 14.52 13.05
CA ARG A 207 -0.45 15.21 12.68
C ARG A 207 0.15 14.57 11.44
N VAL A 208 0.47 15.37 10.44
CA VAL A 208 1.07 14.96 9.16
C VAL A 208 2.51 15.49 9.05
N TYR A 209 3.45 14.68 8.54
CA TYR A 209 4.82 15.10 8.25
C TYR A 209 5.12 14.98 6.74
N GLN A 210 5.84 15.97 6.19
CA GLN A 210 6.26 15.99 4.79
C GLN A 210 7.78 16.12 4.72
N TYR A 211 8.44 15.23 3.99
CA TYR A 211 9.90 15.29 3.77
C TYR A 211 10.23 15.81 2.38
N SER A 212 11.40 16.44 2.27
CA SER A 212 12.02 16.75 1.00
C SER A 212 13.52 16.63 1.04
N THR A 213 14.11 16.11 -0.04
CA THR A 213 15.54 16.21 -0.29
C THR A 213 15.86 17.55 -0.93
N ARG A 214 16.94 18.19 -0.47
CA ARG A 214 17.59 19.30 -1.18
C ARG A 214 19.08 18.97 -1.22
N SER A 215 19.58 18.61 -2.40
CA SER A 215 21.02 18.51 -2.64
C SER A 215 21.60 19.93 -2.70
N ARG A 216 22.57 20.24 -1.84
CA ARG A 216 23.50 21.36 -2.06
C ARG A 216 24.85 20.78 -2.47
N LYS A 217 25.39 21.29 -3.57
CA LYS A 217 26.75 20.99 -4.02
C LYS A 217 27.75 21.45 -2.95
N ARG A 218 28.65 20.52 -2.60
CA ARG A 218 29.88 20.60 -1.77
C ARG A 218 29.69 20.55 -0.25
N GLY A 219 30.27 19.50 0.33
CA GLY A 219 30.56 19.38 1.76
C GLY A 219 29.53 18.56 2.53
N SER A 220 29.94 17.41 3.05
CA SER A 220 29.19 16.43 3.81
C SER A 220 28.42 17.00 5.01
N LEU A 221 27.09 16.92 4.97
CA LEU A 221 26.18 16.56 6.09
C LEU A 221 24.73 16.59 5.53
N LEU A 222 23.96 15.50 5.67
CA LEU A 222 22.52 15.53 5.40
C LEU A 222 21.83 16.22 6.59
N PHE A 223 21.18 17.37 6.35
CA PHE A 223 20.32 18.01 7.33
C PHE A 223 18.84 17.75 6.99
N PHE A 224 18.10 17.14 7.93
CA PHE A 224 16.65 17.01 7.88
C PHE A 224 16.01 18.24 8.53
N TYR A 225 15.12 18.93 7.82
CA TYR A 225 14.34 20.02 8.40
C TYR A 225 12.91 19.54 8.69
N LYS A 226 12.51 19.64 9.97
CA LYS A 226 11.15 19.37 10.47
C LYS A 226 10.33 20.65 10.40
N ARG A 227 9.20 20.65 9.68
CA ARG A 227 8.23 21.76 9.72
C ARG A 227 6.82 21.20 9.92
N SER A 228 6.17 21.61 11.00
CA SER A 228 4.79 21.26 11.32
C SER A 228 3.82 22.12 10.52
N LEU A 229 2.80 21.50 9.92
CA LEU A 229 1.64 22.19 9.36
C LEU A 229 0.36 21.53 9.87
N THR A 230 -0.61 22.37 10.24
CA THR A 230 -1.97 21.98 10.59
C THR A 230 -2.83 22.14 9.35
N VAL A 231 -3.51 21.09 8.89
CA VAL A 231 -4.46 21.14 7.75
C VAL A 231 -5.88 21.01 8.30
N PRO A 232 -6.81 21.92 7.97
CA PRO A 232 -8.19 21.83 8.44
C PRO A 232 -8.94 20.67 7.75
N LEU A 233 -9.77 19.97 8.53
CA LEU A 233 -10.72 18.98 8.04
C LEU A 233 -11.84 19.70 7.29
N THR A 234 -11.86 19.62 5.96
CA THR A 234 -13.06 19.96 5.19
C THR A 234 -13.99 18.75 5.16
N ASN A 235 -15.25 19.01 5.49
CA ASN A 235 -16.30 18.05 5.75
C ASN A 235 -16.85 17.50 4.41
N GLN A 236 -16.11 16.62 3.74
CA GLN A 236 -16.56 15.94 2.51
C GLN A 236 -15.97 14.53 2.38
N PHE A 237 -16.32 13.63 3.31
CA PHE A 237 -16.10 12.20 3.09
C PHE A 237 -17.28 11.40 3.64
N ASN A 238 -18.35 11.31 2.83
CA ASN A 238 -19.34 10.25 2.97
C ASN A 238 -18.87 9.10 2.07
N PRO A 239 -18.48 7.94 2.61
CA PRO A 239 -18.04 6.80 1.81
C PRO A 239 -19.14 6.20 0.92
N TYR A 240 -20.39 6.68 1.03
CA TYR A 240 -21.57 6.19 0.33
C TYR A 240 -22.40 7.27 -0.39
N GLN A 241 -21.80 8.43 -0.71
CA GLN A 241 -22.35 9.36 -1.70
C GLN A 241 -21.45 9.44 -2.93
#